data_AF-A0A1H0ENZ4-F1
#
_entry.id   AF-A0A1H0ENZ4-F1
#
_cell.length_a   1.000
_cell.length_b   1.000
_cell.length_c   1.000
_cell.angle_alpha   90.00
_cell.angle_beta   90.00
_cell.angle_gamma   90.00
#
_symmetry.space_group_name_H-M   'P 1'
#
loop_
_entity.id
_entity.type
_entity.pdbx_description
1 polymer ?
#
loop_
_entity_poly.entity_id
_entity_poly.type
_entity_poly.pdbx_seq_one_letter_code
_entity_poly.pdbx_strand_id
1 'polypeptide(L)'
;MSSVTVRVYIVQPDSELQLLLEADTDYFGGSIPSEGDVFSFFRDARHFRVERRQFLPSKERDRGWALMCSEVTEAIYTNVAVTWALDSDWATEIELKLIEEHAREARRQLKLTTKKASKID
;
A
#
# COMPACT_ATOMS: atom_id res chain seq x y z
N MET A 1 -16.51 -3.59 12.94
CA MET A 1 -17.29 -3.51 11.67
C MET A 1 -16.75 -4.61 10.77
N SER A 2 -17.59 -5.35 10.05
CA SER A 2 -17.11 -6.31 9.04
C SER A 2 -16.48 -5.53 7.90
N SER A 3 -15.19 -5.75 7.61
CA SER A 3 -14.58 -5.18 6.40
C SER A 3 -15.31 -5.72 5.17
N VAL A 4 -15.51 -4.86 4.19
CA VAL A 4 -16.14 -5.22 2.92
C VAL A 4 -15.05 -5.28 1.86
N THR A 5 -15.06 -6.32 1.05
CA THR A 5 -14.08 -6.48 -0.03
C THR A 5 -14.28 -5.42 -1.11
N VAL A 6 -13.18 -4.93 -1.64
CA VAL A 6 -13.08 -3.91 -2.69
C VAL A 6 -12.21 -4.47 -3.79
N ARG A 7 -12.75 -4.55 -5.00
CA ARG A 7 -12.04 -4.98 -6.21
C ARG A 7 -11.89 -3.80 -7.14
N VAL A 8 -10.65 -3.48 -7.49
CA VAL A 8 -10.29 -2.41 -8.41
C VAL A 8 -10.01 -3.00 -9.78
N TYR A 9 -10.65 -2.46 -10.80
CA TYR A 9 -10.49 -2.87 -12.19
C TYR A 9 -10.00 -1.71 -13.05
N ILE A 10 -9.06 -1.96 -13.97
CA ILE A 10 -8.84 -1.07 -15.11
C ILE A 10 -9.85 -1.41 -16.20
N VAL A 11 -10.49 -0.38 -16.74
CA VAL A 11 -11.24 -0.49 -17.98
C VAL A 11 -10.26 -0.40 -19.14
N GLN A 12 -10.09 -1.50 -19.86
CA GLN A 12 -9.27 -1.55 -21.07
C GLN A 12 -10.01 -0.90 -22.26
N PRO A 13 -9.30 -0.49 -23.33
CA PRO A 13 -9.93 0.14 -24.50
C PRO A 13 -11.00 -0.73 -25.19
N ASP A 14 -10.91 -2.05 -25.07
CA ASP A 14 -11.87 -3.03 -25.58
C ASP A 14 -13.05 -3.28 -24.63
N SER A 15 -13.15 -2.52 -23.54
CA SER A 15 -14.13 -2.67 -22.46
C SER A 15 -13.95 -3.91 -21.59
N GLU A 16 -12.83 -4.63 -21.69
CA GLU A 16 -12.51 -5.67 -20.72
C GLU A 16 -12.10 -5.06 -19.37
N LEU A 17 -12.50 -5.74 -18.29
CA LEU A 17 -12.15 -5.35 -16.92
C LEU A 17 -10.98 -6.20 -16.44
N GLN A 18 -9.84 -5.56 -16.24
CA GLN A 18 -8.66 -6.21 -15.67
C GLN A 18 -8.59 -5.94 -14.17
N LEU A 19 -8.63 -6.99 -13.35
CA LEU A 19 -8.44 -6.86 -11.89
C LEU A 19 -7.02 -6.39 -11.58
N LEU A 20 -6.92 -5.29 -10.84
CA LEU A 20 -5.65 -4.73 -10.35
C LEU A 20 -5.38 -5.05 -8.89
N LEU A 21 -6.41 -4.89 -8.05
CA LEU A 21 -6.30 -4.99 -6.61
C LEU A 21 -7.57 -5.60 -6.05
N GLU A 22 -7.41 -6.55 -5.13
CA GLU A 22 -8.44 -6.99 -4.21
C GLU A 22 -7.96 -6.67 -2.80
N ALA A 23 -8.72 -5.85 -2.08
CA ALA A 23 -8.39 -5.38 -0.74
C ALA A 23 -9.66 -5.13 0.06
N ASP A 24 -9.51 -4.86 1.35
CA ASP A 24 -10.62 -4.50 2.22
C ASP A 24 -10.80 -2.97 2.29
N THR A 25 -11.96 -2.51 2.78
CA THR A 25 -12.25 -1.09 3.06
C THR A 25 -11.13 -0.37 3.84
N ASP A 26 -10.44 -1.10 4.70
CA ASP A 26 -9.41 -0.55 5.59
C ASP A 26 -8.15 -0.13 4.80
N TYR A 27 -7.89 -0.75 3.66
CA TYR A 27 -6.82 -0.35 2.73
C TYR A 27 -7.01 1.10 2.26
N PHE A 28 -8.26 1.55 2.15
CA PHE A 28 -8.64 2.90 1.72
C PHE A 28 -8.97 3.82 2.90
N GLY A 29 -8.42 3.54 4.09
CA GLY A 29 -8.68 4.35 5.30
C GLY A 29 -10.09 4.21 5.85
N GLY A 30 -10.77 3.09 5.58
CA GLY A 30 -12.10 2.78 6.10
C GLY A 30 -13.26 3.32 5.27
N SER A 31 -12.97 3.95 4.12
CA SER A 31 -13.98 4.47 3.19
C SER A 31 -13.67 4.06 1.76
N ILE A 32 -14.71 3.83 0.96
CA ILE A 32 -14.54 3.44 -0.44
C ILE A 32 -14.35 4.70 -1.30
N PRO A 33 -13.32 4.75 -2.17
CA PRO A 33 -13.15 5.80 -3.15
C PRO A 33 -14.45 6.10 -3.91
N SER A 34 -14.73 7.39 -4.09
CA SER A 34 -15.89 7.91 -4.82
C SER A 34 -15.54 8.15 -6.29
N GLU A 35 -16.57 8.29 -7.13
CA GLU A 35 -16.38 8.63 -8.54
C GLU A 35 -15.67 9.99 -8.68
N GLY A 36 -14.64 10.06 -9.52
CA GLY A 36 -13.76 11.20 -9.67
C GLY A 36 -12.52 11.20 -8.77
N ASP A 37 -12.50 10.39 -7.71
CA ASP A 37 -11.32 10.28 -6.85
C ASP A 37 -10.14 9.71 -7.65
N VAL A 38 -8.94 10.20 -7.34
CA VAL A 38 -7.68 9.69 -7.90
C VAL A 38 -6.86 9.09 -6.78
N PHE A 39 -6.43 7.85 -6.97
CA PHE A 39 -5.55 7.16 -6.04
C PHE A 39 -4.35 6.57 -6.76
N SER A 40 -3.32 6.24 -5.99
CA SER A 40 -2.07 5.66 -6.48
C SER A 40 -1.76 4.43 -5.67
N PHE A 41 -1.15 3.41 -6.27
CA PHE A 41 -0.61 2.30 -5.49
C PHE A 41 0.85 2.58 -5.17
N PHE A 42 1.29 2.43 -3.93
CA PHE A 42 2.68 2.73 -3.57
C PHE A 42 3.73 1.92 -4.36
N ARG A 43 3.37 0.74 -4.86
CA ARG A 43 4.25 -0.10 -5.70
C ARG A 43 4.25 0.28 -7.18
N ASP A 44 3.34 1.14 -7.59
CA ASP A 44 3.05 1.42 -8.98
C ASP A 44 2.97 2.93 -9.18
N ALA A 45 3.90 3.50 -9.96
CA ALA A 45 3.91 4.94 -10.23
C ALA A 45 2.69 5.40 -11.05
N ARG A 46 1.78 4.48 -11.41
CA ARG A 46 0.54 4.75 -12.10
C ARG A 46 -0.54 5.28 -11.15
N HIS A 47 -1.35 6.17 -11.69
CA HIS A 47 -2.47 6.79 -10.99
C HIS A 47 -3.76 6.36 -11.65
N PHE A 48 -4.80 6.19 -10.83
CA PHE A 48 -6.08 5.66 -11.29
C PHE A 48 -7.20 6.59 -10.83
N ARG A 49 -8.02 7.03 -11.79
CA ARG A 49 -9.25 7.77 -11.51
C ARG A 49 -10.39 6.79 -11.43
N VAL A 50 -11.22 6.91 -10.40
CA VAL A 50 -12.46 6.14 -10.29
C VAL A 50 -13.47 6.72 -11.29
N GLU A 51 -13.78 5.97 -12.33
CA GLU A 51 -14.82 6.32 -13.30
C GLU A 51 -16.19 5.96 -12.78
N ARG A 52 -16.27 4.81 -12.10
CA ARG A 52 -17.53 4.29 -11.59
C ARG A 52 -17.30 3.41 -10.37
N ARG A 53 -18.28 3.40 -9.46
CA ARG A 53 -18.33 2.42 -8.38
C ARG A 53 -19.67 1.71 -8.33
N GLN A 54 -19.62 0.42 -8.03
CA GLN A 54 -20.84 -0.37 -7.88
C GLN A 54 -20.74 -1.27 -6.66
N PHE A 55 -21.76 -1.18 -5.81
CA PHE A 55 -21.93 -2.15 -4.74
C PHE A 55 -22.58 -3.42 -5.30
N LEU A 56 -21.94 -4.55 -5.08
CA LEU A 56 -22.43 -5.87 -5.48
C LEU A 56 -22.97 -6.59 -4.24
N PRO A 57 -24.30 -6.57 -4.02
CA PRO A 57 -24.90 -7.31 -2.92
C PRO A 57 -24.89 -8.81 -3.25
N SER A 58 -24.01 -9.57 -2.60
CA SER A 58 -24.03 -11.04 -2.62
C SER A 58 -24.45 -11.58 -1.25
N LYS A 59 -25.08 -12.76 -1.23
CA LYS A 59 -25.63 -13.37 -0.02
C LYS A 59 -24.56 -13.90 0.94
N GLU A 60 -23.38 -14.32 0.47
CA GLU A 60 -22.46 -15.08 1.34
C GLU A 60 -20.95 -14.83 1.15
N ARG A 61 -20.44 -14.56 -0.06
CA ARG A 61 -18.97 -14.57 -0.28
C ARG A 61 -18.37 -13.45 -1.11
N ASP A 62 -19.11 -12.90 -2.07
CA ASP A 62 -18.61 -11.86 -2.99
C ASP A 62 -19.28 -10.52 -2.77
N ARG A 63 -19.72 -10.25 -1.53
CA ARG A 63 -20.30 -8.97 -1.20
C ARG A 63 -19.18 -7.94 -1.17
N GLY A 64 -19.27 -6.94 -2.04
CA GLY A 64 -18.16 -6.01 -2.16
C GLY A 64 -18.45 -4.80 -3.02
N TRP A 65 -17.45 -3.94 -3.11
CA TRP A 65 -17.41 -2.83 -4.05
C TRP A 65 -16.56 -3.21 -5.26
N ALA A 66 -17.09 -2.97 -6.45
CA ALA A 66 -16.31 -2.93 -7.67
C ALA A 66 -16.01 -1.46 -8.00
N LEU A 67 -14.74 -1.14 -8.17
CA LEU A 67 -14.26 0.16 -8.65
C LEU A 67 -13.75 -0.02 -10.07
N MET A 68 -14.35 0.70 -11.02
CA MET A 68 -13.89 0.77 -12.40
C MET A 68 -13.07 2.03 -12.58
N CYS A 69 -11.84 1.87 -13.03
CA CYS A 69 -10.87 2.95 -13.09
C CYS A 69 -10.26 3.10 -14.48
N SER A 70 -9.86 4.33 -14.79
CA SER A 70 -8.99 4.66 -15.92
C SER A 70 -7.61 5.04 -15.39
N GLU A 71 -6.57 4.76 -16.19
CA GLU A 71 -5.22 5.25 -15.89
C GLU A 71 -5.13 6.74 -16.22
N VAL A 72 -4.53 7.49 -15.30
CA VAL A 72 -4.38 8.94 -15.37
C VAL A 72 -2.92 9.25 -15.66
N THR A 73 -2.68 9.96 -16.75
CA THR A 73 -1.32 10.30 -17.23
C THR A 73 -0.95 11.76 -16.99
N GLU A 74 -1.86 12.57 -16.44
CA GLU A 74 -1.61 13.97 -16.14
C GLU A 74 -0.53 14.13 -15.05
N ALA A 75 0.51 14.93 -15.36
CA ALA A 75 1.69 15.11 -14.51
C ALA A 75 1.38 15.63 -13.08
N ILE A 76 0.24 16.30 -12.87
CA ILE A 76 -0.15 16.81 -11.55
C ILE A 76 -0.27 15.69 -10.51
N TYR A 77 -0.80 14.52 -10.90
CA TYR A 77 -1.00 13.40 -9.98
C TYR A 77 0.30 12.67 -9.67
N THR A 78 1.19 12.58 -10.66
CA THR A 78 2.56 12.06 -10.48
C THR A 78 3.37 12.93 -9.56
N ASN A 79 3.27 14.26 -9.70
CA ASN A 79 3.98 15.19 -8.83
C ASN A 79 3.50 15.08 -7.38
N VAL A 80 2.20 14.91 -7.12
CA VAL A 80 1.69 14.74 -5.75
C VAL A 80 2.25 13.48 -5.08
N ALA A 81 2.26 12.34 -5.77
CA ALA A 81 2.80 11.10 -5.21
C ALA A 81 4.32 11.20 -4.94
N VAL A 82 5.07 11.82 -5.87
CA VAL A 82 6.51 12.06 -5.70
C VAL A 82 6.77 13.01 -4.55
N THR A 83 6.05 14.14 -4.46
CA THR A 83 6.19 15.10 -3.36
C THR A 83 5.85 14.44 -2.02
N TRP A 84 4.80 13.64 -1.95
CA TRP A 84 4.47 12.91 -0.72
C TRP A 84 5.57 11.95 -0.28
N ALA A 85 6.18 11.23 -1.23
CA ALA A 85 7.30 10.35 -0.94
C ALA A 85 8.50 11.15 -0.39
N LEU A 86 8.86 12.27 -1.04
CA LEU A 86 9.92 13.17 -0.58
C LEU A 86 9.62 13.75 0.82
N ASP A 87 8.38 14.16 1.06
CA ASP A 87 7.92 14.66 2.37
C ASP A 87 7.95 13.55 3.45
N SER A 88 8.00 12.28 3.05
CA SER A 88 8.03 11.12 3.93
C SER A 88 9.42 10.47 4.02
N ASP A 89 10.43 10.95 3.27
CA ASP A 89 11.77 10.36 3.24
C ASP A 89 12.44 10.33 4.63
N TRP A 90 12.10 11.31 5.49
CA TRP A 90 12.56 11.33 6.87
C TRP A 90 12.11 10.09 7.65
N ALA A 91 10.93 9.54 7.35
CA ALA A 91 10.40 8.36 8.04
C ALA A 91 11.22 7.11 7.68
N THR A 92 11.57 6.98 6.40
CA THR A 92 12.47 5.94 5.90
C THR A 92 13.86 6.05 6.52
N GLU A 93 14.39 7.27 6.65
CA GLU A 93 15.70 7.50 7.29
C GLU A 93 15.68 7.10 8.77
N ILE A 94 14.60 7.38 9.50
CA ILE A 94 14.43 6.98 10.90
C ILE A 94 14.36 5.45 11.04
N GLU A 95 13.58 4.77 10.21
CA GLU A 95 13.48 3.31 10.25
C GLU A 95 14.84 2.64 9.98
N LEU A 96 15.58 3.11 8.96
CA LEU A 96 16.90 2.60 8.66
C LEU A 96 17.89 2.79 9.81
N LYS A 97 17.86 3.95 10.48
CA LYS A 97 18.67 4.20 11.68
C LYS A 97 18.32 3.25 12.82
N LEU A 98 17.02 3.01 13.06
CA LEU A 98 16.56 2.08 14.09
C LEU A 98 17.03 0.65 13.82
N ILE A 99 16.93 0.20 12.56
CA ILE A 99 17.41 -1.12 12.14
C ILE A 99 18.92 -1.23 12.34
N GLU A 100 19.69 -0.19 12.00
CA GLU A 100 21.14 -0.18 12.18
C GLU A 100 21.53 -0.24 13.66
N GLU A 101 20.84 0.50 14.53
CA GLU A 101 21.04 0.46 15.98
C GLU A 101 20.75 -0.92 16.56
N HIS A 102 19.62 -1.52 16.20
CA HIS A 102 19.28 -2.88 16.62
C HIS A 102 20.32 -3.91 16.14
N ALA A 103 20.77 -3.81 14.89
CA ALA A 103 21.82 -4.68 14.36
C ALA A 103 23.15 -4.49 15.10
N ARG A 104 23.48 -3.25 15.48
CA ARG A 104 24.69 -2.91 16.25
C ARG A 104 24.62 -3.46 17.66
N GLU A 105 23.47 -3.36 18.33
CA GLU A 105 23.26 -3.94 19.67
C GLU A 105 23.28 -5.46 19.65
N ALA A 106 22.63 -6.10 18.69
CA ALA A 106 22.69 -7.55 18.51
C ALA A 106 24.14 -8.03 18.34
N ARG A 107 24.95 -7.34 17.53
CA ARG A 107 26.40 -7.62 17.38
C ARG A 107 27.18 -7.43 18.68
N ARG A 108 26.88 -6.40 19.47
CA ARG A 108 27.51 -6.17 20.78
C ARG A 108 27.18 -7.31 21.75
N GLN A 109 25.92 -7.70 21.84
CA GLN A 109 25.48 -8.81 22.69
C GLN A 109 26.16 -10.13 22.29
N LEU A 110 26.24 -10.41 20.98
CA LEU A 110 26.92 -11.62 20.48
C LEU A 110 28.40 -11.66 20.84
N LYS A 111 29.10 -10.51 20.81
CA LYS A 111 30.50 -10.39 21.25
C LYS A 111 30.67 -10.58 22.75
N LEU A 112 29.71 -10.12 23.54
CA LEU A 112 29.74 -10.27 25.00
C LEU A 112 29.47 -11.72 25.41
N THR A 113 28.53 -12.41 24.75
CA THR A 113 28.24 -13.83 25.02
C THR A 113 29.39 -14.74 24.60
N THR A 114 30.02 -14.53 23.45
CA THR A 114 31.21 -15.29 23.02
C THR A 114 32.41 -15.07 23.94
N LYS A 115 32.69 -13.84 24.38
CA LYS A 115 33.75 -13.56 25.37
C LYS A 115 33.49 -14.17 26.74
N LYS A 116 32.22 -14.31 27.13
CA LYS A 116 31.83 -14.90 28.41
C LYS A 116 31.97 -16.43 28.37
N ALA A 117 31.63 -17.06 27.24
CA ALA A 117 31.83 -18.48 27.00
C ALA A 117 33.33 -18.86 26.99
N SER A 118 34.20 -18.04 26.39
CA SER A 118 35.65 -18.30 26.34
C SER A 118 36.42 -18.04 27.65
N LYS A 119 35.73 -17.65 28.73
CA LYS A 119 36.31 -17.34 30.05
C LYS A 119 35.91 -18.35 31.13
N ILE A 120 35.08 -19.33 30.76
CA ILE A 120 34.56 -20.37 31.66
C ILE A 120 35.33 -21.70 31.48
N ASP A 121 36.22 -21.78 30.48
CA ASP A 121 37.28 -22.79 30.35
C ASP A 121 38.59 -22.30 30.98
#